data_AF-A0A2I2FYT5-F1
#
_entry.id   AF-A0A2I2FYT5-F1
#
_cell.length_a   1.000
_cell.length_b   1.000
_cell.length_c   1.000
_cell.angle_alpha   90.00
_cell.angle_beta   90.00
_cell.angle_gamma   90.00
#
_symmetry.space_group_name_H-M   'P 1'
#
loop_
_entity.id
_entity.type
_entity.pdbx_description
1 polymer ?
#
loop_
_entity_poly.entity_id
_entity_poly.type
_entity_poly.pdbx_seq_one_letter_code
_entity_poly.pdbx_strand_id
1 'polypeptide(L)'
;MSEKHPEYLLRDCSSLFDRLCGERAGETPTDEPIELKDTEPDLFRRMLLWVYRGELTPPIYPFPGDGEFLVDLWALAERLEIPNLQNRAFQALKAEIENRSPRSVTSEMIRHVYHKTGKGSSLRIYTVGAWRLYTPRRQLRRDQDILPREFIEDIYEAILEGSVFSFRMTWERV
;
A
#
# COMPACT_ATOMS: atom_id res chain seq x y z
N MET A 1 5.69 1.62 34.35
CA MET A 1 5.66 1.60 32.88
C MET A 1 5.27 2.99 32.45
N SER A 2 6.14 3.72 31.74
CA SER A 2 5.87 5.10 31.32
C SER A 2 4.77 5.08 30.26
N GLU A 3 3.67 5.80 30.49
CA GLU A 3 2.67 6.07 29.46
C GLU A 3 3.36 6.82 28.32
N LYS A 4 3.65 6.11 27.21
CA LYS A 4 4.02 6.78 25.97
C LYS A 4 2.75 7.42 25.43
N HIS A 5 2.66 8.74 25.50
CA HIS A 5 1.54 9.45 24.91
C HIS A 5 1.44 9.16 23.39
N PRO A 6 0.21 9.10 22.83
CA PRO A 6 -0.05 8.85 21.41
C PRO A 6 0.84 9.65 20.46
N GLU A 7 1.06 10.91 20.79
CA GLU A 7 1.84 11.83 19.96
C GLU A 7 3.28 11.35 19.76
N TYR A 8 3.92 10.75 20.76
CA TYR A 8 5.28 10.25 20.62
C TYR A 8 5.34 9.02 19.73
N LEU A 9 4.34 8.15 19.80
CA LEU A 9 4.28 6.96 18.95
C LEU A 9 4.08 7.32 17.48
N LEU A 10 3.23 8.31 17.18
CA LEU A 10 3.01 8.79 15.82
C LEU A 10 4.25 9.46 15.24
N ARG A 11 4.93 10.31 16.02
CA ARG A 11 6.19 10.95 15.61
C ARG A 11 7.31 9.94 15.37
N ASP A 12 7.43 8.94 16.24
CA ASP A 12 8.44 7.88 16.11
C ASP A 12 8.23 7.05 14.82
N CYS A 13 6.97 6.95 14.35
CA CYS A 13 6.62 6.12 13.18
C CYS A 13 6.54 6.90 11.87
N SER A 14 6.42 8.23 11.90
CA SER A 14 6.12 9.07 10.75
C SER A 14 6.97 10.34 10.75
N SER A 15 7.82 10.49 9.73
CA SER A 15 8.57 11.74 9.54
C SER A 15 7.67 12.94 9.22
N LEU A 16 6.47 12.70 8.69
CA LEU A 16 5.46 13.74 8.50
C LEU A 16 4.94 14.25 9.85
N PHE A 17 4.52 13.35 10.75
CA PHE A 17 4.07 13.78 12.08
C PHE A 17 5.20 14.35 12.92
N ASP A 18 6.43 13.85 12.80
CA ASP A 18 7.57 14.45 13.48
C ASP A 18 7.83 15.89 13.02
N ARG A 19 7.75 16.18 11.72
CA ARG A 19 7.84 17.55 11.19
C ARG A 19 6.69 18.43 11.67
N LEU A 20 5.44 17.97 11.53
CA LEU A 20 4.26 18.75 11.95
C LEU A 20 4.28 19.08 13.45
N CYS A 21 4.74 18.15 14.29
CA CYS A 21 4.88 18.39 15.72
C CYS A 21 6.13 19.19 16.07
N GLY A 22 7.23 19.02 15.33
CA GLY A 22 8.48 19.76 15.51
C GLY A 22 8.35 21.24 15.18
N GLU A 23 7.65 21.58 14.09
CA GLU A 23 7.34 22.96 13.71
C GLU A 23 6.48 23.67 14.78
N ARG A 24 5.60 22.91 15.46
CA ARG A 24 4.75 23.43 16.54
C ARG A 24 5.44 23.50 17.90
N ALA A 25 6.62 22.88 18.09
CA ALA A 25 7.27 22.77 19.40
C ALA A 25 7.84 24.11 19.93
N GLY A 26 7.92 25.15 19.09
CA GLY A 26 8.33 26.51 19.47
C GLY A 26 7.17 27.46 19.75
N GLU A 27 5.94 27.07 19.45
CA GLU A 27 4.72 27.85 19.67
C GLU A 27 3.93 27.20 20.83
N THR A 28 3.15 28.00 21.57
CA THR A 28 2.25 27.47 22.60
C THR A 28 1.43 26.32 22.03
N PRO A 29 1.21 25.20 22.75
CA PRO A 29 0.45 24.06 22.24
C PRO A 29 -0.86 24.53 21.62
N THR A 30 -0.94 24.51 20.29
CA THR A 30 -2.15 24.89 19.57
C THR A 30 -3.11 23.72 19.63
N ASP A 31 -4.31 23.95 20.16
CA ASP A 31 -5.46 23.02 20.11
C ASP A 31 -5.98 22.79 18.67
N GLU A 32 -5.29 23.31 17.65
CA GLU A 32 -5.67 23.14 16.25
C GLU A 32 -5.45 21.70 15.76
N PRO A 33 -6.52 20.99 15.39
CA PRO A 33 -6.43 19.59 14.95
C PRO A 33 -5.67 19.47 13.63
N ILE A 34 -4.95 18.37 13.46
CA ILE A 34 -4.32 18.03 12.18
C ILE A 34 -5.39 17.40 11.29
N GLU A 35 -5.74 18.07 10.19
CA GLU A 35 -6.69 17.55 9.21
C GLU A 35 -6.01 16.59 8.21
N LEU A 36 -6.42 15.32 8.24
CA LEU A 36 -6.00 14.32 7.26
C LEU A 36 -7.03 14.22 6.14
N LYS A 37 -6.90 15.07 5.12
CA LYS A 37 -7.79 15.06 3.95
C LYS A 37 -7.84 13.69 3.29
N ASP A 38 -9.01 13.33 2.76
CA ASP A 38 -9.25 12.11 1.98
C ASP A 38 -8.88 10.81 2.69
N THR A 39 -9.03 10.78 4.02
CA THR A 39 -8.76 9.58 4.84
C THR A 39 -10.05 9.01 5.39
N GLU A 40 -10.39 7.78 4.98
CA GLU A 40 -11.49 7.04 5.59
C GLU A 40 -11.23 6.80 7.08
N PRO A 41 -12.18 7.12 7.99
CA PRO A 41 -11.99 6.97 9.43
C PRO A 41 -11.61 5.55 9.85
N ASP A 42 -12.16 4.53 9.20
CA ASP A 42 -11.84 3.12 9.50
C ASP A 42 -10.41 2.76 9.08
N LEU A 43 -9.93 3.31 7.97
CA LEU A 43 -8.55 3.13 7.51
C LEU A 43 -7.57 3.75 8.50
N PHE A 44 -7.85 4.99 8.93
CA PHE A 44 -7.06 5.68 9.95
C PHE A 44 -7.07 4.94 11.29
N ARG A 45 -8.24 4.46 11.73
CA ARG A 45 -8.38 3.66 12.95
C ARG A 45 -7.49 2.41 12.92
N ARG A 46 -7.45 1.72 11.78
CA ARG A 46 -6.66 0.49 11.61
C ARG A 46 -5.16 0.77 11.59
N MET A 47 -4.75 1.87 10.96
CA MET A 47 -3.40 2.40 11.04
C MET A 47 -3.02 2.73 12.51
N LEU A 48 -3.87 3.43 13.26
CA LEU A 48 -3.61 3.71 14.68
C LEU A 48 -3.47 2.43 15.50
N LEU A 49 -4.36 1.46 15.31
CA LEU A 49 -4.27 0.17 16.00
C LEU A 49 -2.93 -0.53 15.72
N TRP A 50 -2.41 -0.44 14.50
CA TRP A 50 -1.07 -0.93 14.17
C TRP A 50 0.02 -0.14 14.88
N VAL A 51 -0.02 1.20 14.87
CA VAL A 51 0.98 2.04 15.58
C VAL A 51 1.08 1.66 17.05
N TYR A 52 -0.06 1.37 17.69
CA TYR A 52 -0.11 0.98 19.10
C TYR A 52 0.31 -0.46 19.37
N ARG A 53 0.01 -1.40 18.47
CA ARG A 53 0.19 -2.84 18.72
C ARG A 53 1.39 -3.45 18.01
N GLY A 54 1.95 -2.77 17.02
CA GLY A 54 2.96 -3.30 16.10
C GLY A 54 2.46 -4.37 15.13
N GLU A 55 1.17 -4.74 15.20
CA GLU A 55 0.58 -5.83 14.45
C GLU A 55 -0.62 -5.36 13.65
N LEU A 56 -0.68 -5.74 12.38
CA LEU A 56 -1.91 -5.70 11.59
C LEU A 56 -2.78 -6.87 12.06
N THR A 57 -3.28 -6.80 13.29
CA THR A 57 -4.17 -7.84 13.79
C THR A 57 -5.40 -7.84 12.89
N PRO A 58 -5.76 -8.98 12.26
CA PRO A 58 -7.08 -9.10 11.68
C PRO A 58 -8.09 -8.89 12.83
N PRO A 59 -9.20 -8.15 12.65
CA PRO A 59 -10.36 -8.57 13.41
C PRO A 59 -10.60 -10.05 13.07
N ILE A 60 -11.16 -10.79 14.02
CA ILE A 60 -11.30 -12.25 14.09
C ILE A 60 -12.12 -12.89 12.93
N TYR A 61 -12.29 -12.20 11.79
CA TYR A 61 -12.95 -12.66 10.59
C TYR A 61 -12.13 -12.33 9.33
N PRO A 62 -11.94 -13.27 8.39
CA PRO A 62 -11.47 -12.92 7.05
C PRO A 62 -12.56 -12.10 6.37
N PHE A 63 -12.28 -10.84 6.02
CA PHE A 63 -13.21 -10.06 5.21
C PHE A 63 -12.96 -10.40 3.73
N PRO A 64 -13.99 -10.82 2.98
CA PRO A 64 -13.92 -10.80 1.53
C PRO A 64 -13.65 -9.35 1.08
N GLY A 65 -12.53 -9.08 0.40
CA GLY A 65 -12.15 -7.73 -0.05
C GLY A 65 -10.92 -7.11 0.64
N ASP A 66 -10.20 -7.86 1.49
CA ASP A 66 -9.03 -7.35 2.23
C ASP A 66 -7.92 -6.75 1.34
N GLY A 67 -7.77 -7.20 0.10
CA GLY A 67 -6.74 -6.67 -0.79
C GLY A 67 -6.90 -5.18 -1.14
N GLU A 68 -8.13 -4.69 -1.35
CA GLU A 68 -8.36 -3.25 -1.58
C GLU A 68 -8.02 -2.45 -0.32
N PHE A 69 -8.45 -2.94 0.85
CA PHE A 69 -8.08 -2.34 2.12
C PHE A 69 -6.56 -2.28 2.32
N LEU A 70 -5.82 -3.33 1.93
CA LEU A 70 -4.36 -3.36 2.03
C LEU A 70 -3.69 -2.38 1.06
N VAL A 71 -4.26 -2.17 -0.13
CA VAL A 71 -3.81 -1.14 -1.06
C VAL A 71 -4.06 0.26 -0.49
N ASP A 72 -5.26 0.50 0.06
CA ASP A 72 -5.59 1.75 0.74
C ASP A 72 -4.65 2.02 1.93
N LEU A 73 -4.35 1.00 2.73
CA LEU A 73 -3.45 1.11 3.87
C LEU A 73 -2.01 1.39 3.44
N TRP A 74 -1.57 0.77 2.35
CA TRP A 74 -0.27 1.04 1.75
C TRP A 74 -0.18 2.49 1.26
N ALA A 75 -1.20 2.98 0.54
CA ALA A 75 -1.24 4.34 0.01
C ALA A 75 -1.31 5.38 1.14
N LEU A 76 -2.06 5.09 2.21
CA LEU A 76 -2.08 5.91 3.41
C LEU A 76 -0.70 5.97 4.07
N ALA A 77 -0.04 4.83 4.24
CA ALA A 77 1.28 4.75 4.85
C ALA A 77 2.35 5.47 4.03
N GLU A 78 2.26 5.43 2.69
CA GLU A 78 3.12 6.22 1.81
C GLU A 78 2.93 7.72 2.06
N ARG A 79 1.68 8.20 2.04
CA ARG A 79 1.35 9.62 2.23
C ARG A 79 1.72 10.13 3.62
N LEU A 80 1.58 9.30 4.64
CA LEU A 80 1.96 9.64 6.02
C LEU A 80 3.43 9.36 6.31
N GLU A 81 4.23 8.93 5.33
CA GLU A 81 5.64 8.62 5.50
C GLU A 81 5.89 7.62 6.65
N ILE A 82 5.18 6.50 6.65
CA ILE A 82 5.30 5.40 7.63
C ILE A 82 5.84 4.14 6.92
N PRO A 83 7.16 4.04 6.65
CA PRO A 83 7.73 2.95 5.84
C PRO A 83 7.43 1.56 6.38
N ASN A 84 7.47 1.40 7.71
CA ASN A 84 7.20 0.11 8.35
C ASN A 84 5.78 -0.39 8.09
N LEU A 85 4.79 0.51 8.13
CA LEU A 85 3.40 0.16 7.83
C LEU A 85 3.21 -0.13 6.34
N GLN A 86 3.81 0.69 5.48
CA GLN A 86 3.79 0.51 4.03
C GLN A 86 4.33 -0.89 3.65
N ASN A 87 5.48 -1.28 4.21
CA ASN A 87 6.07 -2.60 4.01
C ASN A 87 5.17 -3.72 4.54
N ARG A 88 4.55 -3.54 5.72
CA ARG A 88 3.65 -4.55 6.30
C ARG A 88 2.39 -4.74 5.46
N ALA A 89 1.77 -3.66 4.99
CA ALA A 89 0.62 -3.72 4.10
C ALA A 89 0.97 -4.42 2.78
N PHE A 90 2.14 -4.12 2.21
CA PHE A 90 2.64 -4.78 1.01
C PHE A 90 2.84 -6.30 1.21
N GLN A 91 3.48 -6.72 2.29
CA GLN A 91 3.70 -8.15 2.58
C GLN A 91 2.39 -8.89 2.81
N ALA A 92 1.42 -8.27 3.49
CA ALA A 92 0.09 -8.84 3.66
C ALA A 92 -0.63 -9.00 2.32
N LEU A 93 -0.55 -7.99 1.43
CA LEU A 93 -1.17 -8.03 0.11
C LEU A 93 -0.54 -9.12 -0.76
N LYS A 94 0.79 -9.22 -0.75
CA LYS A 94 1.54 -10.28 -1.42
C LYS A 94 1.10 -11.66 -0.94
N ALA A 95 1.03 -11.87 0.37
CA ALA A 95 0.57 -13.13 0.95
C ALA A 95 -0.88 -13.44 0.55
N GLU A 96 -1.76 -12.45 0.51
CA GLU A 96 -3.14 -12.64 0.04
C GLU A 96 -3.20 -13.07 -1.43
N ILE A 97 -2.43 -12.41 -2.30
CA ILE A 97 -2.34 -12.72 -3.72
C ILE A 97 -1.80 -14.14 -3.95
N GLU A 98 -0.75 -14.52 -3.23
CA GLU A 98 -0.11 -15.84 -3.35
C GLU A 98 -1.00 -16.97 -2.80
N ASN A 99 -1.78 -16.71 -1.74
CA ASN A 99 -2.65 -17.71 -1.12
C ASN A 99 -4.00 -17.90 -1.84
N ARG A 100 -4.53 -16.90 -2.56
CA ARG A 100 -5.89 -16.91 -3.15
C ARG A 100 -6.01 -17.53 -4.55
N SER A 101 -5.18 -18.52 -4.92
CA SER A 101 -5.21 -19.20 -6.24
C SER A 101 -4.79 -18.30 -7.43
N PRO A 102 -4.36 -18.87 -8.59
CA PRO A 102 -3.84 -18.15 -9.78
C PRO A 102 -4.77 -17.13 -10.47
N ARG A 103 -5.80 -16.60 -9.82
CA ARG A 103 -6.66 -15.51 -10.32
C ARG A 103 -6.84 -14.37 -9.32
N SER A 104 -5.93 -14.24 -8.35
CA SER A 104 -6.03 -13.27 -7.27
C SER A 104 -5.88 -11.82 -7.71
N VAL A 105 -5.16 -11.54 -8.82
CA VAL A 105 -5.06 -10.19 -9.39
C VAL A 105 -6.22 -9.94 -10.36
N THR A 106 -7.35 -9.51 -9.82
CA THR A 106 -8.56 -9.19 -10.60
C THR A 106 -8.43 -7.81 -11.27
N SER A 107 -9.26 -7.54 -12.29
CA SER A 107 -9.34 -6.21 -12.90
C SER A 107 -9.76 -5.13 -11.90
N GLU A 108 -10.55 -5.49 -10.88
CA GLU A 108 -10.95 -4.57 -9.80
C GLU A 108 -9.74 -4.16 -8.96
N MET A 109 -8.94 -5.14 -8.51
CA MET A 109 -7.70 -4.90 -7.79
C MET A 109 -6.74 -4.00 -8.59
N ILE A 110 -6.60 -4.27 -9.90
CA ILE A 110 -5.74 -3.46 -10.78
C ILE A 110 -6.27 -2.02 -10.83
N ARG A 111 -7.57 -1.83 -11.07
CA ARG A 111 -8.17 -0.49 -11.09
C ARG A 111 -7.95 0.24 -9.77
N HIS A 112 -8.11 -0.45 -8.65
CA HIS A 112 -7.92 0.11 -7.33
C HIS A 112 -6.45 0.52 -7.09
N VAL A 113 -5.47 -0.34 -7.41
CA VAL A 113 -4.03 -0.01 -7.32
C VAL A 113 -3.66 1.21 -8.17
N TYR A 114 -4.14 1.28 -9.41
CA TYR A 114 -3.81 2.38 -10.32
C TYR A 114 -4.51 3.68 -9.93
N HIS A 115 -5.69 3.59 -9.32
CA HIS A 115 -6.38 4.76 -8.78
C HIS A 115 -5.67 5.32 -7.54
N LYS A 116 -5.09 4.46 -6.70
CA LYS A 116 -4.54 4.84 -5.38
C LYS A 116 -3.05 5.15 -5.37
N THR A 117 -2.32 4.84 -6.43
CA THR A 117 -0.85 4.97 -6.46
C THR A 117 -0.36 5.70 -7.70
N GLY A 118 0.78 6.37 -7.60
CA GLY A 118 1.43 7.08 -8.72
C GLY A 118 2.26 6.16 -9.62
N LYS A 119 2.70 6.69 -10.78
CA LYS A 119 3.59 5.99 -11.72
C LYS A 119 4.89 5.57 -11.00
N GLY A 120 5.33 4.33 -11.24
CA GLY A 120 6.55 3.78 -10.66
C GLY A 120 6.41 3.30 -9.21
N SER A 121 5.21 3.32 -8.61
CA SER A 121 4.99 2.76 -7.28
C SER A 121 5.35 1.27 -7.24
N SER A 122 5.91 0.81 -6.11
CA SER A 122 6.26 -0.60 -5.93
C SER A 122 5.03 -1.52 -6.01
N LEU A 123 3.85 -1.02 -5.64
CA LEU A 123 2.58 -1.72 -5.86
C LEU A 123 2.27 -1.94 -7.34
N ARG A 124 2.35 -0.90 -8.20
CA ARG A 124 2.10 -1.07 -9.64
C ARG A 124 3.07 -2.08 -10.25
N ILE A 125 4.36 -1.98 -9.93
CA ILE A 125 5.40 -2.90 -10.41
C ILE A 125 5.07 -4.35 -9.99
N TYR A 126 4.72 -4.55 -8.72
CA TYR A 126 4.34 -5.87 -8.21
C TYR A 126 3.07 -6.40 -8.87
N THR A 127 2.03 -5.57 -9.02
CA THR A 127 0.76 -5.93 -9.66
C THR A 127 0.97 -6.37 -11.11
N VAL A 128 1.78 -5.65 -11.89
CA VAL A 128 2.17 -6.06 -13.25
C VAL A 128 2.89 -7.41 -13.25
N GLY A 129 3.86 -7.58 -12.34
CA GLY A 129 4.60 -8.83 -12.18
C GLY A 129 3.68 -10.02 -11.85
N ALA A 130 2.87 -9.88 -10.81
CA ALA A 130 1.92 -10.89 -10.37
C ALA A 130 0.90 -11.22 -11.48
N TRP A 131 0.33 -10.22 -12.14
CA TRP A 131 -0.59 -10.45 -13.24
C TRP A 131 0.07 -11.24 -14.38
N ARG A 132 1.30 -10.90 -14.77
CA ARG A 132 2.05 -11.62 -15.82
C ARG A 132 2.37 -13.07 -15.45
N LEU A 133 2.60 -13.36 -14.17
CA LEU A 133 2.90 -14.71 -13.69
C LEU A 133 1.67 -15.61 -13.75
N TYR A 134 0.49 -15.07 -13.43
CA TYR A 134 -0.72 -15.87 -13.26
C TYR A 134 -1.69 -15.78 -14.45
N THR A 135 -1.54 -14.79 -15.32
CA THR A 135 -2.50 -14.51 -16.40
C THR A 135 -1.91 -14.76 -17.79
N PRO A 136 -2.54 -15.61 -18.63
CA PRO A 136 -2.09 -15.84 -20.00
C PRO A 136 -2.10 -14.57 -20.86
N ARG A 137 -1.10 -14.37 -21.73
CA ARG A 137 -1.00 -13.20 -22.64
C ARG A 137 -2.26 -12.94 -23.48
N ARG A 138 -3.00 -13.98 -23.86
CA ARG A 138 -4.27 -13.85 -24.61
C ARG A 138 -5.36 -13.12 -23.82
N GLN A 139 -5.29 -13.12 -22.49
CA GLN A 139 -6.22 -12.44 -21.61
C GLN A 139 -6.04 -10.93 -21.68
N LEU A 140 -4.80 -10.42 -21.87
CA LEU A 140 -4.55 -8.98 -22.03
C LEU A 140 -5.37 -8.38 -23.17
N ARG A 141 -5.43 -9.09 -24.31
CA ARG A 141 -6.21 -8.65 -25.48
C ARG A 141 -7.71 -8.68 -25.24
N ARG A 142 -8.19 -9.59 -24.38
CA ARG A 142 -9.62 -9.71 -24.05
C ARG A 142 -10.06 -8.63 -23.07
N ASP A 143 -9.18 -8.29 -22.13
CA ASP A 143 -9.48 -7.39 -21.03
C ASP A 143 -9.01 -5.96 -21.29
N GLN A 144 -8.53 -5.65 -22.51
CA GLN A 144 -7.94 -4.36 -22.85
C GLN A 144 -8.91 -3.19 -22.64
N ASP A 145 -10.21 -3.42 -22.85
CA ASP A 145 -11.25 -2.39 -22.70
C ASP A 145 -11.67 -2.16 -21.24
N ILE A 146 -11.33 -3.08 -20.32
CA ILE A 146 -11.72 -3.01 -18.90
C ILE A 146 -10.55 -2.70 -17.96
N LEU A 147 -9.32 -2.82 -18.44
CA LEU A 147 -8.10 -2.54 -17.69
C LEU A 147 -7.70 -1.07 -17.83
N PRO A 148 -7.09 -0.46 -16.79
CA PRO A 148 -6.54 0.89 -16.90
C PRO A 148 -5.54 1.01 -18.05
N ARG A 149 -5.63 2.10 -18.81
CA ARG A 149 -4.67 2.41 -19.89
C ARG A 149 -3.22 2.40 -19.38
N GLU A 150 -2.99 3.02 -18.22
CA GLU A 150 -1.68 3.07 -17.58
C GLU A 150 -1.13 1.67 -17.22
N PHE A 151 -2.00 0.74 -16.81
CA PHE A 151 -1.58 -0.64 -16.52
C PHE A 151 -1.15 -1.38 -17.79
N ILE A 152 -1.86 -1.17 -18.89
CA ILE A 152 -1.50 -1.74 -20.18
C ILE A 152 -0.16 -1.18 -20.65
N GLU A 153 0.08 0.12 -20.48
CA GLU A 153 1.37 0.77 -20.76
C GLU A 153 2.49 0.16 -19.91
N ASP A 154 2.30 0.03 -18.59
CA ASP A 154 3.29 -0.57 -17.69
C ASP A 154 3.57 -2.05 -18.05
N ILE A 155 2.57 -2.81 -18.53
CA ILE A 155 2.79 -4.16 -19.07
C ILE A 155 3.69 -4.11 -20.31
N TYR A 156 3.42 -3.20 -21.25
CA TYR A 156 4.23 -3.08 -22.47
C TYR A 156 5.65 -2.63 -22.15
N GLU A 157 5.82 -1.64 -21.27
CA GLU A 157 7.13 -1.23 -20.74
C GLU A 157 7.86 -2.45 -20.17
N ALA A 158 7.21 -3.23 -19.28
CA ALA A 158 7.79 -4.42 -18.68
C ALA A 158 8.07 -5.58 -19.67
N ILE A 159 7.40 -5.62 -20.83
CA ILE A 159 7.69 -6.58 -21.91
C ILE A 159 8.90 -6.11 -22.73
N LEU A 160 8.97 -4.81 -23.05
CA LEU A 160 10.06 -4.20 -23.80
C LEU A 160 11.38 -4.26 -23.01
N GLU A 161 11.32 -4.05 -21.70
CA GLU A 161 12.45 -4.22 -20.76
C GLU A 161 12.82 -5.71 -20.56
N GLY A 162 11.97 -6.62 -21.01
CA GLY A 162 12.00 -8.07 -20.78
C GLY A 162 13.03 -8.89 -21.55
N SER A 163 14.16 -8.30 -21.98
CA SER A 163 15.39 -9.03 -22.31
C SER A 163 16.39 -9.08 -21.13
N VAL A 164 16.16 -8.38 -20.02
CA VAL A 164 17.16 -8.27 -18.93
C VAL A 164 16.63 -8.58 -17.52
N PHE A 165 15.35 -8.36 -17.22
CA PHE A 165 14.85 -8.62 -15.86
C PHE A 165 14.30 -10.04 -15.67
N SER A 166 15.21 -10.97 -15.40
CA SER A 166 14.83 -12.16 -14.63
C SER A 166 14.25 -11.68 -13.29
N PHE A 167 13.08 -12.18 -12.92
CA PHE A 167 12.30 -11.82 -11.72
C PHE A 167 12.99 -12.23 -10.39
N ARG A 168 14.33 -12.29 -10.35
CA ARG A 168 15.14 -12.67 -9.20
C ARG A 168 15.78 -11.45 -8.54
N MET A 169 15.37 -11.21 -7.30
CA MET A 169 16.21 -10.86 -6.15
C MET A 169 16.81 -9.44 -6.06
N THR A 170 15.98 -8.42 -5.80
CA THR A 170 16.44 -7.20 -5.10
C THR A 170 15.36 -6.55 -4.23
N TRP A 171 14.57 -7.33 -3.48
CA TRP A 171 13.59 -6.76 -2.55
C TRP A 171 13.70 -7.29 -1.11
N GLU A 172 14.78 -8.02 -0.79
CA GLU A 172 15.15 -8.41 0.57
C GLU A 172 16.04 -7.36 1.28
N ARG A 173 16.11 -6.12 0.77
CA ARG A 173 16.91 -5.04 1.38
C ARG A 173 16.13 -3.73 1.52
N VAL A 174 14.91 -3.81 2.06
CA VAL A 174 14.27 -2.66 2.72
C VAL A 174 13.67 -3.12 4.03
#